data_AF-A0A955FPY1-F1
#
_entry.id   AF-A0A955FPY1-F1
#
_cell.length_a   1.000
_cell.length_b   1.000
_cell.length_c   1.000
_cell.angle_alpha   90.00
_cell.angle_beta   90.00
_cell.angle_gamma   90.00
#
_symmetry.space_group_name_H-M   'P 1'
#
loop_
_entity.id
_entity.type
_entity.pdbx_description
1 polymer ?
#
loop_
_entity_poly.entity_id
_entity_poly.type
_entity_poly.pdbx_seq_one_letter_code
_entity_poly.pdbx_strand_id
1 'polypeptide(L)'
;MLVATVCREVWSANAEIKERIIMKKPAARIVRKLHPKNVLAFSETFLKDEYIGSKLILGAALLSLIVVNSPWQATYTDFWHQTLRVGLGPWGISLDLRHWINEGLMAFFFLTVGLEIKREFVKGALGSSKTAILPIGAAIGGMIFPALIYLIFNLNSDAVNGWGIPIATDIAFAVAVLMMLG
;
A
#
# COMPACT_ATOMS: atom_id res chain seq x y z
N MET A 1 -24.06 2.62 3.82
CA MET A 1 -24.60 3.95 3.49
C MET A 1 -24.56 4.92 4.68
N LEU A 2 -24.95 4.53 5.90
CA LEU A 2 -24.86 5.42 7.09
C LEU A 2 -23.41 5.78 7.52
N VAL A 3 -22.47 4.83 7.43
CA VAL A 3 -21.08 5.05 7.92
C VAL A 3 -20.30 6.06 7.06
N ALA A 4 -20.56 6.06 5.74
CA ALA A 4 -19.91 6.98 4.80
C ALA A 4 -20.43 8.42 4.93
N THR A 5 -21.65 8.62 5.43
CA THR A 5 -22.21 9.96 5.65
C THR A 5 -21.67 10.57 6.96
N VAL A 6 -21.59 9.78 8.03
CA VAL A 6 -21.04 10.24 9.33
C VAL A 6 -19.55 10.57 9.23
N CYS A 7 -18.76 9.80 8.47
CA CYS A 7 -17.36 10.15 8.23
C CYS A 7 -17.20 11.44 7.40
N ARG A 8 -18.13 11.73 6.49
CA ARG A 8 -18.08 12.95 5.67
C ARG A 8 -18.36 14.21 6.48
N GLU A 9 -19.33 14.16 7.40
CA GLU A 9 -19.66 15.30 8.28
C GLU A 9 -18.57 15.60 9.32
N VAL A 10 -17.95 14.57 9.89
CA VAL A 10 -16.84 14.76 10.86
C VAL A 10 -15.58 15.29 10.18
N TRP A 11 -15.33 14.88 8.93
CA TRP A 11 -14.18 15.37 8.15
C TRP A 11 -14.37 16.80 7.66
N SER A 12 -15.59 17.18 7.23
CA SER A 12 -15.87 18.55 6.77
C SER A 12 -15.83 19.57 7.91
N ALA A 13 -16.33 19.23 9.10
CA ALA A 13 -16.33 20.13 10.26
C ALA A 13 -14.91 20.43 10.81
N ASN A 14 -13.95 19.52 10.62
CA ASN A 14 -12.59 19.67 11.14
C ASN A 14 -11.65 20.42 10.18
N ALA A 15 -11.97 20.44 8.87
CA ALA A 15 -11.21 21.19 7.86
C ALA A 15 -11.37 22.72 8.02
N GLU A 16 -12.58 23.18 8.37
CA GLU A 16 -12.89 24.61 8.55
C GLU A 16 -12.20 25.23 9.78
N ILE A 17 -11.96 24.44 10.83
CA ILE A 17 -11.29 24.90 12.06
C ILE A 17 -9.77 24.99 11.86
N LYS A 18 -9.20 24.12 11.02
CA LYS A 18 -7.74 24.01 10.82
C LYS A 18 -7.16 25.16 9.98
N GLU A 19 -7.96 25.77 9.10
CA GLU A 19 -7.51 26.91 8.28
C GLU A 19 -7.42 28.23 9.07
N ARG A 20 -8.19 28.42 10.14
CA ARG A 20 -8.18 29.69 10.90
C ARG A 20 -6.99 29.88 11.85
N ILE A 21 -6.23 28.83 12.19
CA ILE A 21 -5.29 28.90 13.33
C ILE A 21 -3.79 28.92 12.93
N ILE A 22 -3.39 28.59 11.70
CA ILE A 22 -1.95 28.43 11.40
C ILE A 22 -1.51 29.22 10.16
N MET A 23 -1.22 30.50 10.36
CA MET A 23 -0.44 31.33 9.44
C MET A 23 0.70 32.02 10.21
N LYS A 24 1.92 31.46 10.14
CA LYS A 24 3.19 32.24 10.11
C LYS A 24 4.23 31.52 9.23
N LYS A 25 4.34 31.96 7.97
CA LYS A 25 5.42 31.65 7.03
C LYS A 25 6.62 32.55 7.30
N PRO A 26 7.84 32.01 7.47
CA PRO A 26 8.96 32.59 6.73
C PRO A 26 10.01 31.58 6.18
N ALA A 27 9.80 30.26 6.27
CA ALA A 27 10.79 29.27 5.83
C ALA A 27 10.67 28.85 4.34
N ALA A 28 9.60 29.23 3.64
CA ALA A 28 9.30 28.77 2.29
C ALA A 28 10.20 29.38 1.17
N ARG A 29 11.02 30.39 1.49
CA ARG A 29 11.78 31.14 0.48
C ARG A 29 13.10 30.47 0.09
N ILE A 30 13.71 29.68 0.99
CA ILE A 30 15.06 29.11 0.79
C ILE A 30 15.00 27.78 0.01
N VAL A 31 13.99 26.94 0.23
CA VAL A 31 13.86 25.63 -0.43
C VAL A 31 13.54 25.74 -1.94
N ARG A 32 12.99 26.88 -2.39
CA ARG A 32 12.51 27.05 -3.77
C ARG A 32 13.63 27.12 -4.83
N LYS A 33 14.89 27.26 -4.41
CA LYS A 33 16.02 27.57 -5.31
C LYS A 33 16.79 26.35 -5.85
N LEU A 34 16.42 25.14 -5.44
CA LEU A 34 17.14 23.90 -5.78
C LEU A 34 16.31 22.89 -6.61
N HIS A 35 15.21 23.32 -7.24
CA HIS A 35 14.28 22.41 -7.93
C HIS A 35 14.60 22.27 -9.43
N PRO A 36 15.19 21.16 -9.90
CA PRO A 36 15.35 20.89 -11.34
C PRO A 36 13.97 20.63 -11.96
N LYS A 37 13.46 21.62 -12.70
CA LYS A 37 12.06 21.71 -13.17
C LYS A 37 11.57 20.55 -14.05
N ASN A 38 12.46 19.70 -14.56
CA ASN A 38 12.08 18.71 -15.59
C ASN A 38 11.77 17.32 -15.04
N VAL A 39 12.32 16.93 -13.87
CA VAL A 39 12.00 15.64 -13.23
C VAL A 39 10.72 15.74 -12.42
N LEU A 40 10.43 16.93 -11.87
CA LEU A 40 9.29 17.17 -10.98
C LEU A 40 7.97 17.43 -11.70
N ALA A 41 8.01 17.84 -12.96
CA ALA A 41 6.79 17.97 -13.77
C ALA A 41 6.17 16.61 -14.10
N PHE A 42 7.00 15.58 -14.31
CA PHE A 42 6.55 14.20 -14.47
C PHE A 42 5.89 13.72 -13.18
N SER A 43 6.54 13.89 -12.02
CA SER A 43 5.92 13.49 -10.74
C SER A 43 4.64 14.27 -10.44
N GLU A 44 4.57 15.57 -10.72
CA GLU A 44 3.36 16.35 -10.40
C GLU A 44 2.15 16.00 -11.26
N THR A 45 2.31 15.46 -12.46
CA THR A 45 1.18 15.08 -13.32
C THR A 45 0.76 13.63 -13.07
N PHE A 46 1.73 12.75 -12.74
CA PHE A 46 1.47 11.36 -12.36
C PHE A 46 0.94 11.19 -10.93
N LEU A 47 1.30 12.09 -10.01
CA LEU A 47 0.83 12.08 -8.61
C LEU A 47 -0.51 12.80 -8.42
N LYS A 48 -0.96 13.60 -9.40
CA LYS A 48 -2.27 14.27 -9.33
C LYS A 48 -3.43 13.32 -9.66
N ASP A 49 -3.16 12.27 -10.42
CA ASP A 49 -4.09 11.16 -10.63
C ASP A 49 -3.62 9.95 -9.81
N GLU A 50 -4.11 9.86 -8.56
CA GLU A 50 -4.05 8.64 -7.73
C GLU A 50 -4.53 7.39 -8.52
N TYR A 51 -5.31 7.62 -9.56
CA TYR A 51 -5.85 6.67 -10.53
C TYR A 51 -4.82 5.96 -11.43
N ILE A 52 -3.68 6.59 -11.76
CA ILE A 52 -2.70 6.00 -12.69
C ILE A 52 -2.01 4.79 -12.06
N GLY A 53 -1.71 4.85 -10.75
CA GLY A 53 -1.06 3.75 -10.03
C GLY A 53 -1.89 2.47 -10.03
N SER A 54 -3.17 2.56 -9.66
CA SER A 54 -4.08 1.42 -9.64
C SER A 54 -4.28 0.80 -11.03
N LYS A 55 -4.40 1.63 -12.07
CA LYS A 55 -4.51 1.15 -13.46
C LYS A 55 -3.27 0.39 -13.92
N LEU A 56 -2.08 0.87 -13.56
CA LEU A 56 -0.83 0.21 -13.93
C LEU A 56 -0.71 -1.16 -13.25
N ILE A 57 -1.08 -1.28 -11.98
CA ILE A 57 -1.07 -2.56 -11.25
C ILE A 57 -2.07 -3.53 -11.88
N LEU A 58 -3.30 -3.09 -12.17
CA LEU A 58 -4.31 -3.92 -12.84
C LEU A 58 -3.85 -4.35 -14.24
N GLY A 59 -3.28 -3.44 -15.02
CA GLY A 59 -2.72 -3.73 -16.34
C GLY A 59 -1.58 -4.75 -16.27
N ALA A 60 -0.65 -4.59 -15.32
CA ALA A 60 0.45 -5.52 -15.09
C ALA A 60 -0.06 -6.92 -14.68
N ALA A 61 -1.06 -6.99 -13.80
CA ALA A 61 -1.67 -8.26 -13.39
C ALA A 61 -2.33 -8.98 -14.58
N LEU A 62 -3.08 -8.25 -15.41
CA LEU A 62 -3.70 -8.79 -16.63
C LEU A 62 -2.66 -9.28 -17.63
N LEU A 63 -1.61 -8.50 -17.86
CA LEU A 63 -0.50 -8.90 -18.74
C LEU A 63 0.18 -10.18 -18.21
N SER A 64 0.47 -10.26 -16.91
CA SER A 64 1.03 -11.46 -16.30
C SER A 64 0.12 -12.67 -16.48
N LEU A 65 -1.20 -12.50 -16.35
CA LEU A 65 -2.18 -13.58 -16.55
C LEU A 65 -2.19 -14.06 -18.01
N ILE A 66 -2.16 -13.14 -18.97
CA ILE A 66 -2.10 -13.48 -20.41
C ILE A 66 -0.82 -14.26 -20.71
N VAL A 67 0.34 -13.77 -20.25
CA VAL A 67 1.64 -14.41 -20.52
C VAL A 67 1.72 -15.81 -19.90
N VAL A 68 1.26 -16.00 -18.66
CA VAL A 68 1.25 -17.31 -18.00
C VAL A 68 0.34 -18.32 -18.69
N ASN A 69 -0.75 -17.89 -19.33
CA ASN A 69 -1.65 -18.77 -20.07
C ASN A 69 -1.28 -18.92 -21.56
N SER A 70 -0.11 -18.40 -21.97
CA SER A 70 0.36 -18.44 -23.35
C SER A 70 1.49 -19.47 -23.55
N PRO A 71 1.89 -19.77 -24.79
CA PRO A 71 3.05 -20.64 -25.07
C PRO A 71 4.38 -20.16 -24.46
N TRP A 72 4.46 -18.90 -24.03
CA TRP A 72 5.64 -18.32 -23.37
C TRP A 72 5.70 -18.57 -21.86
N GLN A 73 4.78 -19.36 -21.29
CA GLN A 73 4.75 -19.67 -19.87
C GLN A 73 6.10 -20.16 -19.34
N ALA A 74 6.73 -21.12 -20.01
CA ALA A 74 8.01 -21.69 -19.57
C ALA A 74 9.11 -20.62 -19.52
N THR A 75 9.28 -19.84 -20.60
CA THR A 75 10.26 -18.74 -20.66
C THR A 75 10.02 -17.69 -19.58
N TYR A 76 8.76 -17.36 -19.30
CA TYR A 76 8.39 -16.42 -18.25
C TYR A 76 8.74 -16.95 -16.86
N THR A 77 8.38 -18.21 -16.57
CA THR A 77 8.67 -18.85 -15.29
C THR A 77 10.19 -19.00 -15.07
N ASP A 78 10.94 -19.42 -16.09
CA ASP A 78 12.39 -19.56 -16.03
C ASP A 78 13.08 -18.22 -15.78
N PHE A 79 12.59 -17.13 -16.37
CA PHE A 79 13.08 -15.78 -16.11
C PHE A 79 12.98 -15.41 -14.61
N TRP A 80 11.85 -15.70 -13.97
CA TRP A 80 11.65 -15.40 -12.54
C TRP A 80 12.43 -16.30 -11.60
N HIS A 81 12.76 -17.52 -12.02
CA HIS A 81 13.54 -18.49 -11.24
C HIS A 81 15.07 -18.37 -11.43
N GLN A 82 15.55 -17.39 -12.18
CA GLN A 82 16.99 -17.13 -12.28
C GLN A 82 17.58 -16.83 -10.90
N THR A 83 18.59 -17.62 -10.52
CA THR A 83 19.23 -17.48 -9.20
C THR A 83 20.25 -16.36 -9.22
N LEU A 84 20.10 -15.41 -8.31
CA LEU A 84 21.02 -14.31 -8.12
C LEU A 84 21.68 -14.45 -6.74
N ARG A 85 23.01 -14.56 -6.75
CA ARG A 85 23.85 -14.74 -5.57
C ARG A 85 24.63 -13.48 -5.30
N VAL A 86 24.49 -12.93 -4.09
CA VAL A 86 25.28 -11.78 -3.62
C VAL A 86 25.94 -12.18 -2.32
N GLY A 87 27.26 -12.00 -2.21
CA GLY A 87 28.01 -12.38 -1.02
C GLY A 87 29.40 -11.77 -0.96
N LEU A 88 29.95 -11.74 0.25
CA LEU A 88 31.30 -11.29 0.58
C LEU A 88 31.94 -12.35 1.48
N GLY A 89 32.90 -13.10 0.94
CA GLY A 89 33.56 -14.19 1.68
C GLY A 89 32.60 -15.37 1.96
N PRO A 90 32.58 -15.93 3.20
CA PRO A 90 31.72 -17.05 3.54
C PRO A 90 30.24 -16.67 3.71
N TRP A 91 29.92 -15.37 3.72
CA TRP A 91 28.56 -14.87 3.83
C TRP A 91 28.02 -14.57 2.45
N GLY A 92 26.90 -15.22 2.10
CA GLY A 92 26.22 -14.99 0.83
C GLY A 92 24.75 -15.37 0.92
N ILE A 93 23.93 -14.65 0.17
CA ILE A 93 22.51 -14.90 0.02
C ILE A 93 22.27 -15.34 -1.42
N SER A 94 21.61 -16.48 -1.58
CA SER A 94 21.24 -17.07 -2.87
C SER A 94 19.73 -17.14 -2.94
N LEU A 95 19.11 -16.21 -3.65
CA LEU A 95 17.66 -16.16 -3.86
C LEU A 95 17.38 -16.13 -5.37
N ASP A 96 16.20 -16.56 -5.77
CA ASP A 96 15.74 -16.33 -7.14
C ASP A 96 15.36 -14.85 -7.34
N LEU A 97 15.28 -14.45 -8.60
CA LEU A 97 14.96 -13.08 -8.98
C LEU A 97 13.61 -12.62 -8.41
N ARG A 98 12.62 -13.52 -8.39
CA ARG A 98 11.29 -13.27 -7.80
C ARG A 98 11.38 -12.91 -6.32
N HIS A 99 12.11 -13.67 -5.51
CA HIS A 99 12.27 -13.40 -4.08
C HIS A 99 13.04 -12.11 -3.85
N TRP A 100 14.12 -11.84 -4.59
CA TRP A 100 14.84 -10.57 -4.49
C TRP A 100 13.92 -9.35 -4.72
N ILE A 101 13.11 -9.40 -5.77
CA ILE A 101 12.19 -8.32 -6.11
C ILE A 101 11.07 -8.21 -5.07
N ASN A 102 10.49 -9.33 -4.64
CA ASN A 102 9.44 -9.34 -3.62
C ASN A 102 9.93 -8.73 -2.30
N GLU A 103 11.05 -9.21 -1.76
CA GLU A 103 11.60 -8.72 -0.50
C GLU A 103 12.02 -7.24 -0.61
N GLY A 104 12.65 -6.86 -1.72
CA GLY A 104 13.06 -5.47 -1.96
C GLY A 104 11.88 -4.51 -2.07
N LEU A 105 10.90 -4.82 -2.91
CA LEU A 105 9.70 -3.99 -3.09
C LEU A 105 8.85 -3.94 -1.81
N MET A 106 8.71 -5.06 -1.10
CA MET A 106 7.98 -5.10 0.17
C MET A 106 8.68 -4.26 1.24
N ALA A 107 10.02 -4.27 1.30
CA ALA A 107 10.76 -3.40 2.22
C ALA A 107 10.48 -1.92 1.94
N PHE A 108 10.51 -1.49 0.67
CA PHE A 108 10.18 -0.10 0.30
C PHE A 108 8.71 0.25 0.58
N PHE A 109 7.79 -0.67 0.30
CA PHE A 109 6.36 -0.50 0.58
C PHE A 109 6.12 -0.31 2.08
N PHE A 110 6.62 -1.22 2.92
CA PHE A 110 6.45 -1.13 4.37
C PHE A 110 7.16 0.06 4.99
N LEU A 111 8.29 0.51 4.44
CA LEU A 111 8.91 1.75 4.86
C LEU A 111 7.97 2.95 4.63
N THR A 112 7.38 3.03 3.44
CA THR A 112 6.45 4.12 3.08
C THR A 112 5.20 4.08 3.96
N VAL A 113 4.60 2.90 4.14
CA VAL A 113 3.46 2.69 5.03
C VAL A 113 3.82 3.03 6.47
N GLY A 114 5.00 2.64 6.95
CA GLY A 114 5.47 2.95 8.30
C GLY A 114 5.66 4.45 8.54
N LEU A 115 6.17 5.18 7.56
CA LEU A 115 6.28 6.64 7.62
C LEU A 115 4.90 7.32 7.62
N GLU A 116 3.95 6.78 6.85
CA GLU A 116 2.58 7.27 6.80
C GLU A 116 1.84 7.03 8.13
N ILE A 117 1.95 5.82 8.70
CA ILE A 117 1.40 5.50 10.02
C ILE A 117 2.00 6.43 11.08
N LYS A 118 3.32 6.68 11.04
CA LYS A 118 3.98 7.62 11.96
C LYS A 118 3.42 9.04 11.79
N ARG A 119 3.15 9.48 10.56
CA ARG A 119 2.54 10.79 10.28
C ARG A 119 1.15 10.89 10.89
N GLU A 120 0.32 9.87 10.69
CA GLU A 120 -1.04 9.79 11.25
C GLU A 120 -1.05 9.71 12.78
N PHE A 121 -0.05 9.05 13.36
CA PHE A 121 0.11 8.97 14.81
C PHE A 121 0.48 10.33 15.44
N VAL A 122 1.31 11.14 14.77
CA VAL A 122 1.76 12.43 15.33
C VAL A 122 0.80 13.58 15.02
N LYS A 123 0.20 13.62 13.83
CA LYS A 123 -0.59 14.78 13.35
C LYS A 123 -1.97 14.43 12.80
N GLY A 124 -2.33 13.16 12.80
CA GLY A 124 -3.53 12.64 12.15
C GLY A 124 -4.53 12.04 13.13
N ALA A 125 -5.39 11.17 12.60
CA ALA A 125 -6.54 10.63 13.32
C ALA A 125 -6.15 9.62 14.42
N LEU A 126 -4.93 9.07 14.36
CA LEU A 126 -4.41 8.12 15.33
C LEU A 126 -3.75 8.79 16.55
N GLY A 127 -3.57 10.12 16.53
CA GLY A 127 -2.89 10.84 17.63
C GLY A 127 -3.72 11.02 18.89
N SER A 128 -5.05 10.86 18.83
CA SER A 128 -5.94 10.90 19.99
C SER A 128 -6.57 9.54 20.23
N SER A 129 -6.50 9.02 21.46
CA SER A 129 -7.07 7.71 21.81
C SER A 129 -8.55 7.61 21.49
N LYS A 130 -9.30 8.72 21.58
CA LYS A 130 -10.75 8.74 21.28
C LYS A 130 -11.04 8.53 19.80
N THR A 131 -10.22 9.08 18.91
CA THR A 131 -10.40 8.94 17.46
C THR A 131 -9.75 7.67 16.92
N ALA A 132 -8.71 7.16 17.57
CA ALA A 132 -8.00 5.95 17.17
C ALA A 132 -8.78 4.64 17.43
N ILE A 133 -9.63 4.60 18.47
CA ILE A 133 -10.39 3.39 18.85
C ILE A 133 -11.24 2.85 17.70
N LEU A 134 -11.92 3.73 16.95
CA LEU A 134 -12.81 3.29 15.87
C LEU A 134 -12.05 2.64 14.70
N PRO A 135 -11.02 3.28 14.10
CA PRO A 135 -10.19 2.64 13.08
C PRO A 135 -9.48 1.37 13.55
N ILE A 136 -8.95 1.35 14.77
CA ILE A 136 -8.26 0.18 15.33
C ILE A 136 -9.24 -0.98 15.51
N GLY A 137 -10.42 -0.71 16.08
CA GLY A 137 -11.46 -1.72 16.23
C GLY A 137 -11.94 -2.29 14.88
N ALA A 138 -12.13 -1.42 13.88
CA ALA A 138 -12.48 -1.83 12.53
C ALA A 138 -11.39 -2.70 11.88
N ALA A 139 -10.12 -2.33 12.04
CA ALA A 139 -8.99 -3.10 11.51
C ALA A 139 -8.90 -4.47 12.20
N ILE A 140 -8.97 -4.54 13.53
CA ILE A 140 -8.92 -5.80 14.26
C ILE A 140 -10.07 -6.72 13.85
N GLY A 141 -11.29 -6.20 13.77
CA GLY A 141 -12.45 -6.96 13.30
C GLY A 141 -12.26 -7.47 11.87
N GLY A 142 -11.76 -6.61 10.98
CA GLY A 142 -11.43 -6.93 9.59
C GLY A 142 -10.31 -7.95 9.43
N MET A 143 -9.43 -8.14 10.43
CA MET A 143 -8.39 -9.16 10.42
C MET A 143 -8.85 -10.48 11.04
N ILE A 144 -9.50 -10.43 12.21
CA ILE A 144 -9.88 -11.62 12.98
C ILE A 144 -10.93 -12.44 12.22
N PHE A 145 -11.95 -11.79 11.68
CA PHE A 145 -13.08 -12.48 11.05
C PHE A 145 -12.66 -13.35 9.84
N PRO A 146 -11.95 -12.82 8.81
CA PRO A 146 -11.50 -13.64 7.69
C PRO A 146 -10.48 -14.71 8.11
N ALA A 147 -9.62 -14.43 9.08
CA ALA A 147 -8.65 -15.39 9.61
C ALA A 147 -9.36 -16.61 10.24
N LEU A 148 -10.35 -16.36 11.10
CA LEU A 148 -11.13 -17.41 11.76
C LEU A 148 -11.92 -18.24 10.75
N ILE A 149 -12.57 -17.59 9.78
CA ILE A 149 -13.27 -18.30 8.71
C ILE A 149 -12.31 -19.25 8.00
N TYR A 150 -11.15 -18.74 7.57
CA TYR A 150 -10.16 -19.57 6.88
C TYR A 150 -9.69 -20.75 7.73
N LEU A 151 -9.38 -20.51 9.01
CA LEU A 151 -8.94 -21.56 9.92
C LEU A 151 -10.01 -22.63 10.06
N ILE A 152 -11.25 -22.28 10.36
CA ILE A 152 -12.35 -23.25 10.52
C ILE A 152 -12.46 -24.21 9.33
N PHE A 153 -12.30 -23.70 8.11
CA PHE A 153 -12.36 -24.52 6.90
C PHE A 153 -11.07 -25.33 6.62
N ASN A 154 -9.92 -24.94 7.16
CA ASN A 154 -8.61 -25.52 6.83
C ASN A 154 -7.87 -26.18 8.01
N LEU A 155 -8.50 -26.29 9.19
CA LEU A 155 -7.91 -26.83 10.42
C LEU A 155 -7.26 -28.22 10.27
N ASN A 156 -7.81 -29.08 9.40
CA ASN A 156 -7.33 -30.45 9.18
C ASN A 156 -6.52 -30.60 7.89
N SER A 157 -6.05 -29.51 7.32
CA SER A 157 -5.29 -29.50 6.07
C SER A 157 -3.89 -28.94 6.26
N ASP A 158 -2.97 -29.32 5.38
CA ASP A 158 -1.63 -28.74 5.31
C ASP A 158 -1.64 -27.22 5.03
N ALA A 159 -2.78 -26.70 4.54
CA ALA A 159 -3.00 -25.29 4.24
C ALA A 159 -3.30 -24.43 5.49
N VAL A 160 -3.37 -24.99 6.70
CA VAL A 160 -3.70 -24.23 7.93
C VAL A 160 -2.81 -22.99 8.14
N ASN A 161 -1.56 -23.04 7.69
CA ASN A 161 -0.60 -21.93 7.79
C ASN A 161 -0.95 -20.73 6.87
N GLY A 162 -1.90 -20.88 5.94
CA GLY A 162 -2.34 -19.86 5.00
C GLY A 162 -3.33 -18.82 5.57
N TRP A 163 -3.60 -18.84 6.88
CA TRP A 163 -4.57 -17.95 7.53
C TRP A 163 -4.27 -16.45 7.37
N GLY A 164 -3.03 -16.08 7.04
CA GLY A 164 -2.64 -14.70 6.75
C GLY A 164 -3.07 -14.19 5.36
N ILE A 165 -3.35 -15.08 4.40
CA ILE A 165 -3.75 -14.72 3.03
C ILE A 165 -5.03 -13.87 3.01
N PRO A 166 -6.15 -14.27 3.66
CA PRO A 166 -7.40 -13.51 3.62
C PRO A 166 -7.39 -12.25 4.50
N ILE A 167 -6.33 -12.01 5.28
CA ILE A 167 -6.16 -10.80 6.08
C ILE A 167 -5.55 -9.66 5.26
N ALA A 168 -4.73 -9.99 4.27
CA ALA A 168 -4.04 -9.00 3.44
C ALA A 168 -5.05 -8.18 2.63
N THR A 169 -5.05 -6.86 2.84
CA THR A 169 -5.89 -5.91 2.11
C THR A 169 -5.01 -5.06 1.20
N ASP A 170 -5.24 -5.12 -0.11
CA ASP A 170 -4.57 -4.24 -1.08
C ASP A 170 -5.32 -2.92 -1.23
N ILE A 171 -4.74 -1.86 -0.67
CA ILE A 171 -5.30 -0.50 -0.69
C ILE A 171 -5.41 0.03 -2.14
N ALA A 172 -4.46 -0.29 -3.02
CA ALA A 172 -4.47 0.21 -4.40
C ALA A 172 -5.67 -0.35 -5.18
N PHE A 173 -6.02 -1.62 -4.93
CA PHE A 173 -7.22 -2.22 -5.50
C PHE A 173 -8.50 -1.65 -4.88
N ALA A 174 -8.55 -1.49 -3.55
CA ALA A 174 -9.71 -0.95 -2.86
C ALA A 174 -10.05 0.48 -3.35
N VAL A 175 -9.05 1.36 -3.49
CA VAL A 175 -9.22 2.72 -4.03
C VAL A 175 -9.71 2.68 -5.48
N ALA A 176 -9.18 1.77 -6.31
CA ALA A 176 -9.61 1.62 -7.70
C ALA A 176 -11.12 1.32 -7.81
N VAL A 177 -11.61 0.37 -7.00
CA VAL A 177 -13.03 -0.02 -6.99
C VAL A 177 -13.91 1.11 -6.45
N LEU A 178 -13.49 1.79 -5.39
CA LEU A 178 -14.23 2.94 -4.85
C LEU A 178 -14.37 4.07 -5.89
N MET A 179 -13.31 4.35 -6.64
CA MET A 179 -13.34 5.35 -7.71
C MET A 179 -14.21 4.94 -8.90
N MET A 180 -14.37 3.63 -9.18
CA MET A 180 -15.32 3.15 -10.19
C MET A 180 -16.79 3.33 -9.76
N LEU A 181 -17.06 3.40 -8.45
CA LEU A 181 -18.39 3.54 -7.89
C LEU A 181 -18.86 5.00 -7.74
N GLY A 182 -17.97 5.99 -7.89
CA GLY A 182 -18.30 7.43 -7.92
C GLY A 182 -17.71 8.24 -6.77
#